data_AF-A0A972I7B6-F1
#
_entry.id   AF-A0A972I7B6-F1
#
_cell.length_a   1.000
_cell.length_b   1.000
_cell.length_c   1.000
_cell.angle_alpha   90.00
_cell.angle_beta   90.00
_cell.angle_gamma   90.00
#
_symmetry.space_group_name_H-M   'P 1'
#
loop_
_entity.id
_entity.type
_entity.pdbx_description
1 polymer ?
#
loop_
_entity_poly.entity_id
_entity_poly.type
_entity_poly.pdbx_seq_one_letter_code
_entity_poly.pdbx_strand_id
1 'polypeptide(L)'
;MDPPSYGRGPNGELWKIENELYGLIDLCLQVLAPEPLFFLINSYTTGLAPTVLRNILTLTLQKKYGGIITADEVGLPVTRSGLILPCGATGRWEARE
;
A
#
# COMPACT_ATOMS: atom_id res chain seq x y z
N MET A 1 2.41 4.16 -4.98
CA MET A 1 1.12 4.84 -4.76
C MET A 1 1.06 5.35 -3.35
N ASP A 2 0.46 6.52 -3.13
CA ASP A 2 0.34 7.13 -1.80
C ASP A 2 -1.07 7.70 -1.59
N PRO A 3 -2.10 6.84 -1.51
CA PRO A 3 -3.47 7.30 -1.34
C PRO A 3 -3.68 7.96 0.04
N PRO A 4 -4.43 9.07 0.12
CA PRO A 4 -4.76 9.71 1.39
C PRO A 4 -5.74 8.87 2.20
N SER A 5 -5.88 9.14 3.50
CA SER A 5 -6.87 8.46 4.36
C SER A 5 -8.32 8.81 3.96
N TYR A 6 -8.54 10.09 3.67
CA TYR A 6 -9.84 10.66 3.34
C TYR A 6 -9.64 11.74 2.29
N GLY A 7 -10.58 11.87 1.35
CA GLY A 7 -10.50 12.90 0.32
C GLY A 7 -11.79 13.02 -0.48
N ARG A 8 -11.74 13.88 -1.51
CA ARG A 8 -12.78 13.96 -2.52
C ARG A 8 -12.19 13.92 -3.92
N GLY A 9 -12.87 13.21 -4.81
CA GLY A 9 -12.57 13.24 -6.24
C GLY A 9 -12.97 14.56 -6.90
N PRO A 10 -12.60 14.77 -8.17
CA PRO A 10 -12.89 16.00 -8.91
C PRO A 10 -14.39 16.35 -8.99
N ASN A 11 -15.28 15.34 -8.98
CA ASN A 11 -16.73 15.54 -9.03
C ASN A 11 -17.38 15.44 -7.64
N GLY A 12 -16.59 15.43 -6.58
CA GLY A 12 -17.06 15.36 -5.20
C GLY A 12 -17.25 13.95 -4.66
N GLU A 13 -16.81 12.91 -5.40
CA GLU A 13 -16.84 11.52 -4.96
C GLU A 13 -16.10 11.36 -3.62
N LEU A 14 -16.72 10.68 -2.67
CA LEU A 14 -16.12 10.49 -1.36
C LEU A 14 -15.03 9.42 -1.42
N TRP A 15 -13.81 9.76 -1.02
CA TRP A 15 -12.73 8.79 -0.86
C TRP A 15 -12.53 8.48 0.62
N LYS A 16 -12.53 7.18 0.95
CA LYS A 16 -12.07 6.66 2.24
C LYS A 16 -11.21 5.43 1.98
N ILE A 17 -9.96 5.45 2.46
CA ILE A 17 -9.01 4.37 2.19
C ILE A 17 -9.53 3.00 2.64
N GLU A 18 -10.24 2.94 3.76
CA GLU A 18 -10.83 1.71 4.31
C GLU A 18 -11.84 1.03 3.37
N ASN A 19 -12.51 1.81 2.50
CA ASN A 19 -13.51 1.31 1.56
C ASN A 19 -12.91 1.10 0.16
N GLU A 20 -12.05 2.02 -0.27
CA GLU A 20 -11.69 2.16 -1.68
C GLU A 20 -10.35 1.52 -2.05
N LEU A 21 -9.49 1.20 -1.06
CA LEU A 21 -8.12 0.78 -1.31
C LEU A 21 -8.00 -0.49 -2.17
N TYR A 22 -8.83 -1.49 -1.91
CA TYR A 22 -8.83 -2.72 -2.69
C TYR A 22 -9.18 -2.45 -4.16
N GLY A 23 -10.26 -1.68 -4.40
CA GLY A 23 -10.70 -1.33 -5.75
C GLY A 23 -9.66 -0.51 -6.52
N LEU A 24 -8.99 0.44 -5.84
CA LEU A 24 -7.90 1.19 -6.43
C LEU A 24 -6.76 0.28 -6.90
N ILE A 25 -6.32 -0.67 -6.06
CA ILE A 25 -5.26 -1.60 -6.41
C ILE A 25 -5.68 -2.48 -7.60
N ASP A 26 -6.90 -3.03 -7.59
CA ASP A 26 -7.41 -3.87 -8.69
C ASP A 26 -7.43 -3.12 -10.04
N LEU A 27 -7.80 -1.83 -10.04
CA LEU A 27 -7.69 -0.97 -11.22
C LEU A 27 -6.24 -0.78 -11.67
N CYS A 28 -5.30 -0.60 -10.74
CA CYS A 28 -3.88 -0.50 -11.08
C CYS A 28 -3.37 -1.77 -11.79
N LEU A 29 -3.83 -2.97 -11.42
CA LEU A 29 -3.43 -4.23 -12.07
C LEU A 29 -3.77 -4.29 -13.57
N GLN A 30 -4.71 -3.45 -14.04
CA GLN A 30 -5.12 -3.40 -15.45
C GLN A 30 -4.16 -2.56 -16.31
N VAL A 31 -3.37 -1.69 -15.69
CA VAL A 31 -2.45 -0.78 -16.38
C VAL A 31 -0.97 -1.10 -16.13
N LEU A 32 -0.68 -2.15 -15.36
CA LEU A 32 0.68 -2.65 -15.20
C LEU A 32 1.19 -3.26 -16.52
N ALA A 33 2.50 -3.20 -16.71
CA ALA A 33 3.17 -3.93 -17.77
C ALA A 33 2.83 -5.44 -17.69
N PRO A 34 2.92 -6.19 -18.80
CA PRO A 34 2.71 -7.64 -18.79
C PRO A 34 3.59 -8.37 -17.77
N GLU A 35 4.83 -7.88 -17.60
CA GLU A 35 5.83 -8.38 -16.65
C GLU A 35 6.27 -7.24 -15.72
N PRO A 36 5.46 -6.90 -14.69
CA PRO A 36 5.81 -5.81 -13.78
C PRO A 36 6.92 -6.25 -12.82
N LEU A 37 7.90 -5.37 -12.57
CA LEU A 37 9.00 -5.66 -11.66
C LEU A 37 8.59 -5.56 -10.18
N PHE A 38 7.81 -4.54 -9.85
CA PHE A 38 7.35 -4.28 -8.49
C PHE A 38 6.10 -3.40 -8.44
N PHE A 39 5.44 -3.38 -7.30
CA PHE A 39 4.36 -2.46 -6.94
C PHE A 39 4.57 -1.97 -5.52
N LEU A 40 4.50 -0.65 -5.33
CA LEU A 40 4.69 0.00 -4.03
C LEU A 40 3.46 0.79 -3.63
N ILE A 41 3.04 0.65 -2.37
CA ILE A 41 1.99 1.46 -1.78
C ILE A 41 2.36 1.89 -0.37
N ASN A 42 2.16 3.17 -0.09
CA ASN A 42 2.30 3.75 1.24
C ASN A 42 0.92 4.14 1.78
N SER A 43 0.80 4.17 3.10
CA SER A 43 -0.33 4.78 3.78
C SER A 43 0.13 5.48 5.04
N TYR A 44 -0.23 6.76 5.15
CA TYR A 44 -0.02 7.58 6.33
C TYR A 44 -1.27 7.62 7.23
N THR A 45 -2.19 6.68 7.02
CA THR A 45 -3.44 6.60 7.78
C THR A 45 -3.19 5.96 9.13
N THR A 46 -3.50 6.70 10.20
CA THR A 46 -3.51 6.15 11.55
C THR A 46 -4.45 4.95 11.62
N GLY A 47 -3.95 3.82 12.11
CA GLY A 47 -4.75 2.60 12.34
C GLY A 47 -4.79 1.61 11.17
N LEU A 48 -4.23 1.94 10.00
CA LEU A 48 -4.06 0.96 8.92
C LEU A 48 -2.80 0.12 9.16
N ALA A 49 -2.97 -1.09 9.71
CA ALA A 49 -1.84 -1.97 9.99
C ALA A 49 -1.16 -2.46 8.69
N PRO A 50 0.17 -2.65 8.67
CA PRO A 50 0.89 -3.23 7.52
C PRO A 50 0.31 -4.57 7.05
N THR A 51 -0.23 -5.37 7.97
CA THR A 51 -0.91 -6.64 7.66
C THR A 51 -2.09 -6.47 6.70
N VAL A 52 -2.81 -5.35 6.76
CA VAL A 52 -3.91 -5.06 5.83
C VAL A 52 -3.38 -4.90 4.41
N LEU A 53 -2.30 -4.12 4.24
CA LEU A 53 -1.61 -3.97 2.95
C LEU A 53 -1.12 -5.33 2.45
N ARG A 54 -0.48 -6.13 3.31
CA ARG A 54 -0.04 -7.49 2.94
C ARG A 54 -1.18 -8.34 2.40
N ASN A 55 -2.31 -8.37 3.10
CA ASN A 55 -3.47 -9.17 2.70
C ASN A 55 -4.04 -8.71 1.36
N ILE A 56 -4.18 -7.40 1.15
CA ILE A 56 -4.70 -6.87 -0.12
C ILE A 56 -3.76 -7.19 -1.28
N LEU A 57 -2.44 -6.98 -1.11
CA LEU A 57 -1.44 -7.32 -2.12
C LEU A 57 -1.43 -8.83 -2.41
N THR A 58 -1.65 -9.68 -1.39
CA THR A 58 -1.73 -11.13 -1.55
C THR A 58 -2.94 -11.52 -2.41
N LEU A 59 -4.10 -10.93 -2.14
CA LEU A 59 -5.35 -11.21 -2.87
C LEU A 59 -5.35 -10.66 -4.31
N THR A 60 -4.50 -9.68 -4.61
CA THR A 60 -4.42 -8.98 -5.90
C THR A 60 -3.15 -9.36 -6.68
N LEU A 61 -2.04 -8.66 -6.45
CA LEU A 61 -0.78 -8.80 -7.18
C LEU A 61 -0.21 -10.20 -7.08
N GLN A 62 -0.13 -10.77 -5.88
CA GLN A 62 0.48 -12.09 -5.73
C GLN A 62 -0.38 -13.20 -6.34
N LYS A 63 -1.70 -13.06 -6.26
CA LYS A 63 -2.63 -13.98 -6.93
C LYS A 63 -2.47 -13.95 -8.44
N LYS A 64 -2.23 -12.78 -9.05
CA LYS A 64 -2.12 -12.62 -10.50
C LYS A 64 -0.71 -12.90 -11.05
N TYR A 65 0.32 -12.45 -10.35
CA TYR A 65 1.71 -12.44 -10.85
C TYR A 65 2.68 -13.30 -10.02
N GLY A 66 2.24 -13.96 -8.95
CA GLY A 66 3.14 -14.66 -8.04
C GLY A 66 4.00 -13.70 -7.22
N GLY A 67 5.31 -13.88 -7.17
CA GLY A 67 6.18 -12.90 -6.49
C GLY A 67 6.25 -13.02 -4.96
N ILE A 68 6.78 -11.98 -4.33
CA ILE A 68 6.99 -11.84 -2.89
C ILE A 68 6.32 -10.54 -2.42
N ILE A 69 5.78 -10.56 -1.20
CA ILE A 69 5.20 -9.38 -0.56
C ILE A 69 5.95 -9.09 0.73
N THR A 70 6.33 -7.82 0.89
CA THR A 70 6.82 -7.25 2.14
C THR A 70 5.87 -6.15 2.55
N ALA A 71 5.47 -6.12 3.82
CA ALA A 71 4.70 -5.01 4.37
C ALA A 71 5.21 -4.71 5.77
N ASP A 72 5.45 -3.44 6.06
CA ASP A 72 6.05 -3.01 7.31
C ASP A 72 5.60 -1.59 7.68
N GLU A 73 5.98 -1.15 8.87
CA GLU A 73 5.81 0.23 9.31
C GLU A 73 6.89 1.14 8.73
N VAL A 74 6.47 2.33 8.29
CA VAL A 74 7.36 3.44 7.97
C VAL A 74 7.60 4.19 9.26
N GLY A 75 8.86 4.39 9.63
CA GLY A 75 9.22 5.13 10.85
C GLY A 75 10.45 6.00 10.69
N LEU A 76 10.52 7.04 11.52
CA LEU A 76 11.67 7.95 11.59
C LEU A 76 12.46 7.71 12.88
N PRO A 77 13.79 7.48 12.81
CA PRO A 77 14.60 7.28 13.99
C PRO A 77 14.75 8.57 14.80
N VAL A 78 14.50 8.50 16.11
CA VAL A 78 14.64 9.63 17.03
C VAL A 78 16.02 9.58 17.70
N THR A 79 16.96 10.40 17.24
CA THR A 79 18.37 10.37 17.64
C THR A 79 18.61 10.44 19.15
N ARG A 80 17.79 11.20 19.89
CA ARG A 80 18.00 11.41 21.34
C ARG A 80 17.59 10.21 22.19
N SER A 81 16.54 9.47 21.80
CA SER A 81 15.97 8.38 22.60
C SER A 81 16.29 6.99 22.05
N GLY A 82 16.71 6.89 20.79
CA GLY A 82 16.85 5.60 20.09
C GLY A 82 15.53 4.94 19.73
N LEU A 83 14.39 5.61 19.97
CA LEU A 83 13.06 5.13 19.59
C LEU A 83 12.78 5.42 18.11
N ILE A 84 11.79 4.73 17.54
CA ILE A 84 11.26 5.01 16.20
C ILE A 84 9.92 5.74 16.34
N LEU A 85 9.78 6.88 15.65
CA LEU A 85 8.52 7.59 15.49
C LEU A 85 7.73 6.92 14.36
N PRO A 86 6.55 6.31 14.62
CA PRO A 86 5.73 5.72 13.57
C PRO A 86 5.19 6.83 12.66
N CYS A 87 5.31 6.62 11.35
CA CYS A 87 4.89 7.58 10.33
C CYS A 87 3.88 6.99 9.35
N GLY A 88 3.75 5.67 9.26
CA GLY A 88 2.75 5.03 8.40
C GLY A 88 3.03 3.55 8.20
N ALA A 89 2.40 2.98 7.17
CA ALA A 89 2.64 1.63 6.71
C ALA A 89 3.04 1.65 5.23
N THR A 90 3.82 0.66 4.82
CA THR A 90 4.18 0.43 3.42
C THR A 90 3.93 -1.01 3.04
N GLY A 91 3.59 -1.24 1.77
CA GLY A 91 3.43 -2.53 1.16
C GLY A 91 4.18 -2.55 -0.17
N ARG A 92 4.99 -3.58 -0.37
CA ARG A 92 5.73 -3.85 -1.59
C ARG A 92 5.37 -5.24 -2.09
N TRP A 93 4.99 -5.33 -3.35
CA TRP A 93 5.06 -6.57 -4.12
C TRP A 93 6.26 -6.49 -5.08
N GLU A 94 6.95 -7.59 -5.28
CA GLU A 94 8.01 -7.71 -6.28
C GLU A 94 7.99 -9.08 -6.97
N ALA A 95 8.38 -9.09 -8.26
CA ALA A 95 8.50 -10.32 -9.02
C ALA A 95 9.57 -11.24 -8.41
N ARG A 96 9.41 -12.56 -8.57
CA ARG A 96 10.50 -13.50 -8.26
C ARG A 96 11.48 -13.49 -9.44
N GLU A 97 12.78 -13.46 -9.11
CA GLU A 97 13.85 -13.74 -10.08
C GLU A 97 13.70 -15.14 -10.69
#